data_AF-A0A7V2N2U1-F1
#
_entry.id   AF-A0A7V2N2U1-F1
#
_cell.length_a   1.000
_cell.length_b   1.000
_cell.length_c   1.000
_cell.angle_alpha   90.00
_cell.angle_beta   90.00
_cell.angle_gamma   90.00
#
_symmetry.space_group_name_H-M   'P 1'
#
loop_
_entity.id
_entity.type
_entity.pdbx_description
1 polymer ?
#
loop_
_entity_poly.entity_id
_entity_poly.type
_entity_poly.pdbx_seq_one_letter_code
_entity_poly.pdbx_strand_id
1 'polypeptide(L)' 'MVKDRMEGTGMRWCVAGAQAMLDLRAIYCNGDWKAFQQYRITTETRRLYPYRWQVRRLYRKTA' A
#
# COMPACT_ATOMS: atom_id res chain seq x y z
N MET A 1 8.88 -2.00 22.77
CA MET A 1 8.56 -1.04 21.68
C MET A 1 7.38 -1.44 20.80
N VAL A 2 7.26 -2.69 20.34
CA VAL A 2 6.02 -3.16 19.65
C VAL A 2 4.89 -3.39 20.66
N LYS A 3 5.22 -3.99 21.81
CA LYS A 3 4.28 -4.30 22.90
C LYS A 3 3.55 -3.06 23.45
N ASP A 4 4.29 -1.98 23.75
CA ASP A 4 3.71 -0.72 24.27
C ASP A 4 2.70 -0.03 23.34
N ARG A 5 2.76 -0.30 22.03
CA ARG A 5 1.85 0.29 21.03
C ARG A 5 0.61 -0.56 20.78
N MET A 6 0.62 -1.83 21.21
CA MET A 6 -0.50 -2.77 21.07
C MET A 6 -1.37 -2.85 22.33
N GLU A 7 -0.90 -2.31 23.46
CA GLU A 7 -1.60 -2.34 24.76
C GLU A 7 -2.30 -1.01 25.11
N GLY A 8 -2.37 -0.06 24.16
CA GLY A 8 -3.14 1.18 24.31
C GLY A 8 -4.65 0.94 24.19
N THR A 9 -5.35 1.14 25.30
CA THR A 9 -6.81 1.05 25.45
C THR A 9 -7.56 1.75 24.31
N GLY A 10 -8.28 0.97 23.50
CA GLY A 10 -9.26 1.47 22.52
C GLY A 10 -9.10 0.95 21.09
N MET A 11 -7.96 0.38 20.70
CA MET A 11 -7.78 -0.19 19.37
C MET A 11 -7.58 -1.70 19.44
N ARG A 12 -8.63 -2.46 19.08
CA ARG A 12 -8.48 -3.88 18.73
C ARG A 12 -7.73 -3.95 17.40
N TRP A 13 -6.41 -3.83 17.43
CA TRP A 13 -5.60 -4.19 16.27
C TRP A 13 -5.77 -5.70 16.09
N CYS A 14 -6.53 -6.12 15.08
CA CYS A 14 -6.52 -7.52 14.66
C CYS A 14 -5.06 -7.90 14.37
N VAL A 15 -4.67 -9.14 14.73
CA VAL A 15 -3.30 -9.65 14.54
C VAL A 15 -2.80 -9.39 13.11
N ALA A 16 -3.68 -9.48 12.12
CA ALA A 16 -3.37 -9.14 10.73
C ALA A 16 -2.91 -7.68 10.52
N GLY A 17 -3.56 -6.71 11.16
CA GLY A 17 -3.18 -5.30 11.08
C GLY A 17 -1.87 -4.99 11.81
N ALA A 18 -1.65 -5.65 12.95
CA ALA A 18 -0.38 -5.60 13.67
C ALA A 18 0.79 -6.12 12.81
N GLN A 19 0.60 -7.29 12.18
CA GLN A 19 1.62 -7.88 11.31
C GLN A 19 1.91 -6.98 10.10
N ALA A 20 0.87 -6.45 9.44
CA ALA A 20 1.04 -5.54 8.31
C ALA A 20 1.87 -4.28 8.67
N MET A 21 1.72 -3.76 9.90
CA MET A 21 2.53 -2.64 10.37
C MET A 21 3.98 -3.01 10.64
N LEU A 22 4.24 -4.22 11.15
CA LEU A 22 5.61 -4.72 11.35
C LEU A 22 6.31 -4.93 10.01
N ASP A 23 5.61 -5.53 9.04
CA ASP A 23 6.16 -5.77 7.69
C ASP A 23 6.49 -4.45 6.98
N LEU A 24 5.60 -3.46 7.07
CA LEU A 24 5.85 -2.10 6.55
C LEU A 24 7.10 -1.46 7.18
N ARG A 25 7.30 -1.65 8.50
CA ARG A 25 8.48 -1.13 9.20
C ARG A 25 9.75 -1.88 8.80
N ALA A 26 9.69 -3.19 8.59
CA ALA A 26 10.82 -3.99 8.10
C ALA A 26 11.26 -3.52 6.71
N ILE A 27 10.31 -3.31 5.79
CA ILE A 27 10.57 -2.77 4.45
C ILE A 27 11.23 -1.39 4.52
N TYR A 28 10.77 -0.54 5.44
CA TYR A 28 11.37 0.78 5.64
C TYR A 28 12.80 0.68 6.18
N CYS A 29 13.04 -0.15 7.19
CA CYS A 29 14.37 -0.37 7.76
C CYS A 29 15.37 -0.98 6.75
N ASN A 30 14.89 -1.84 5.84
CA ASN A 30 15.71 -2.45 4.79
C ASN A 30 16.05 -1.48 3.64
N GLY A 31 15.45 -0.28 3.60
CA GLY A 31 15.67 0.69 2.53
C GLY A 31 14.83 0.45 1.26
N ASP A 32 14.03 -0.61 1.23
CA ASP A 32 13.22 -1.02 0.07
C ASP A 32 11.90 -0.26 -0.06
N TRP A 33 11.71 0.79 0.73
CA TRP A 33 10.48 1.58 0.77
C TRP A 33 10.01 2.05 -0.61
N LYS A 34 10.92 2.57 -1.43
CA LYS A 34 10.59 3.06 -2.77
C LYS A 34 10.13 1.92 -3.69
N ALA A 35 10.82 0.79 -3.67
CA ALA A 35 10.50 -0.37 -4.49
C ALA A 35 9.12 -0.95 -4.11
N PHE A 36 8.87 -1.09 -2.81
CA PHE A 36 7.58 -1.55 -2.30
C PHE A 36 6.43 -0.60 -2.68
N GLN A 37 6.62 0.71 -2.54
CA GLN A 37 5.59 1.68 -2.89
C GLN A 37 5.29 1.69 -4.38
N GLN A 38 6.32 1.57 -5.23
CA GLN A 38 6.15 1.46 -6.68
C GLN A 38 5.35 0.20 -7.06
N TYR A 39 5.67 -0.94 -6.43
CA TYR A 39 4.91 -2.17 -6.59
C TYR A 39 3.45 -1.99 -6.16
N ARG A 40 3.21 -1.49 -4.95
CA ARG A 40 1.86 -1.21 -4.41
C ARG A 40 1.03 -0.33 -5.34
N ILE A 41 1.58 0.80 -5.76
CA ILE A 41 0.89 1.73 -6.67
C ILE A 41 0.55 1.02 -7.99
N THR A 42 1.47 0.26 -8.56
CA THR A 42 1.24 -0.45 -9.84
C THR A 42 0.13 -1.47 -9.70
N THR A 43 0.15 -2.27 -8.64
CA THR A 43 -0.85 -3.32 -8.38
C THR A 43 -2.23 -2.72 -8.11
N GLU A 44 -2.33 -1.73 -7.23
CA GLU A 44 -3.60 -1.07 -6.92
C GLU A 44 -4.15 -0.30 -8.11
N THR A 45 -3.28 0.34 -8.91
CA THR A 45 -3.71 1.02 -10.13
C THR A 45 -4.32 0.05 -11.14
N ARG A 46 -3.75 -1.16 -11.29
CA ARG A 46 -4.31 -2.20 -12.17
C ARG A 46 -5.65 -2.71 -11.65
N ARG A 47 -5.77 -2.89 -10.32
CA ARG A 47 -6.99 -3.35 -9.66
C ARG A 47 -8.13 -2.33 -9.76
N LEU A 48 -7.85 -1.06 -9.44
CA LEU A 48 -8.84 0.01 -9.38
C LEU A 48 -9.23 0.54 -10.76
N TYR A 49 -8.29 0.54 -11.72
CA TYR A 49 -8.50 1.15 -13.04
C TYR A 49 -8.17 0.16 -14.19
N PRO A 50 -8.92 -0.93 -14.35
CA PRO A 50 -8.67 -1.93 -15.40
C PRO A 50 -8.79 -1.35 -16.82
N TYR A 51 -9.68 -0.36 -17.02
CA TYR A 51 -9.92 0.29 -18.31
C TYR A 51 -9.08 1.56 -18.53
N ARG A 52 -8.06 1.80 -17.69
CA ARG A 52 -7.21 3.00 -17.78
C ARG A 52 -6.60 3.20 -19.18
N TRP A 53 -6.31 2.12 -19.90
CA TRP A 53 -5.79 2.17 -21.26
C TRP A 53 -6.82 2.66 -22.28
N GLN A 54 -8.09 2.29 -22.14
CA GLN A 54 -9.19 2.74 -23.00
C GLN A 54 -9.42 4.23 -22.79
N VAL A 55 -9.49 4.66 -21.52
CA VAL A 55 -9.64 6.08 -21.17
C VAL A 55 -8.49 6.90 -21.75
N ARG A 56 -7.22 6.47 -21.54
CA ARG A 56 -6.06 7.17 -22.11
C ARG A 56 -6.09 7.26 -23.64
N ARG A 57 -6.60 6.22 -24.31
CA ARG A 57 -6.75 6.21 -25.78
C ARG A 57 -7.79 7.22 -26.26
N LEU A 58 -8.92 7.32 -25.56
CA LEU A 58 -9.98 8.28 -25.88
C LEU A 58 -9.48 9.71 -25.75
N TYR A 59 -8.83 10.05 -24.63
CA TYR A 59 -8.28 11.40 -24.41
C TYR A 59 -7.17 11.80 -25.38
N ARG A 60 -6.39 10.85 -25.93
CA ARG A 60 -5.39 11.13 -26.98
C ARG A 60 -5.99 11.44 -28.35
N LYS A 61 -7.23 11.03 -28.63
CA LYS A 61 -7.87 11.23 -29.93
C LYS A 61 -8.57 12.59 -30.05
N THR A 62 -8.84 13.22 -28.90
CA THR A 62 -9.53 14.50 -28.79
C THR A 62 -8.59 15.70 -28.63
N ALA A 63 -7.28 15.46 -28.50
CA ALA A 63 -6.21 16.45 -28.49
C ALA A 63 -5.51 16.47 -29.84
#